data_AF-A0A7S1TH23-F1
#
_entry.id   AF-A0A7S1TH23-F1
#
_cell.length_a   1.000
_cell.length_b   1.000
_cell.length_c   1.000
_cell.angle_alpha   90.00
_cell.angle_beta   90.00
_cell.angle_gamma   90.00
#
_symmetry.space_group_name_H-M   'P 1'
#
loop_
_entity.id
_entity.type
_entity.pdbx_description
1 polymer ?
#
loop_
_entity_poly.entity_id
_entity_poly.type
_entity_poly.pdbx_seq_one_letter_code
_entity_poly.pdbx_strand_id
1 'polypeptide(L)'
;MFRLRFLRSFARSSLQTISRPQWSYLSSSGSSSSRVKNGVLLTAALGGAVLTADFLWDQSSRTESWSSCEDRLRPRSQVVQCDAEARTSAHSVGQPRPGLKEFGDEEIARHRSKETRIWVTYKHGVYDITDFVDMHPGGAERIMMAAGSSIEPFWEMYSQHAEGFVYDLLEEYRIGNRNPKDVERASFRRKNTGGGGPYENEPERHPALLVRSAKPFNAEPPLELLGENPITPNELFYVRNHLPVPVVDPDSFRLEVCIEGRNCVQLSLEDLRTKFEKHSVTATIQCAGNRRNEMTELRPVKGGFWDVGAISTAEWSGARMSEVMKFAGLSESNVGNLKHLQFEGLDADPTTKTIYGASIPVEIGLDPKQECIIAYEMNGKPLPADHGYPLRAVAPGIVGARNVKWLGKIVASDKESDSHWQQKDYKVSPNAVRQVYAANADERWCVLQGFNASVDWDTVDFSKMPAIQEMPVQSAISSPGPTARIDRSQSGSSFIP
;
A
#
# COMPACT_ATOMS: atom_id res chain seq x y z
N MET A 1 -22.47 -49.73 37.59
CA MET A 1 -23.70 -49.23 36.92
C MET A 1 -24.61 -48.66 38.00
N PHE A 2 -24.59 -47.34 38.21
CA PHE A 2 -25.53 -46.62 39.09
C PHE A 2 -25.75 -45.22 38.51
N ARG A 3 -27.03 -44.80 38.44
CA ARG A 3 -27.48 -43.47 37.99
C ARG A 3 -27.33 -42.44 39.13
N LEU A 4 -27.05 -41.19 38.77
CA LEU A 4 -27.55 -40.02 39.50
C LEU A 4 -27.88 -38.86 38.54
N ARG A 5 -29.09 -38.33 38.71
CA ARG A 5 -29.60 -37.07 38.14
C ARG A 5 -29.20 -35.92 39.04
N PHE A 6 -29.02 -34.71 38.50
CA PHE A 6 -29.36 -33.47 39.21
C PHE A 6 -30.00 -32.43 38.27
N LEU A 7 -30.84 -31.61 38.88
CA LEU A 7 -31.92 -30.77 38.32
C LEU A 7 -31.47 -29.35 37.91
N ARG A 8 -32.37 -28.72 37.14
CA ARG A 8 -32.39 -27.36 36.59
C ARG A 8 -32.19 -26.23 37.62
N SER A 9 -31.68 -25.08 37.15
CA SER A 9 -32.25 -23.77 37.49
C SER A 9 -32.06 -22.76 36.35
N PHE A 10 -33.14 -22.05 36.04
CA PHE A 10 -33.24 -20.93 35.10
C PHE A 10 -33.14 -19.64 35.91
N ALA A 11 -32.37 -18.67 35.44
CA ALA A 11 -32.52 -17.27 35.84
C ALA A 11 -32.38 -16.38 34.59
N ARG A 12 -33.52 -15.87 34.11
CA ARG A 12 -33.58 -14.69 33.24
C ARG A 12 -33.40 -13.46 34.14
N SER A 13 -32.50 -12.55 33.77
CA SER A 13 -32.62 -11.16 34.19
C SER A 13 -32.63 -10.27 32.95
N SER A 14 -33.54 -9.31 33.01
CA SER A 14 -33.94 -8.33 32.00
C SER A 14 -33.38 -6.95 32.36
N LEU A 15 -33.44 -6.03 31.38
CA LEU A 15 -33.24 -4.57 31.48
C LEU A 15 -31.76 -4.15 31.36
N GLN A 16 -31.37 -3.09 30.65
CA GLN A 16 -32.11 -1.88 30.26
C GLN A 16 -31.33 -1.17 29.13
N THR A 17 -32.08 -0.62 28.17
CA THR A 17 -31.63 0.34 27.15
C THR A 17 -31.07 1.59 27.82
N ILE A 18 -29.84 2.01 27.48
CA ILE A 18 -29.30 3.32 27.86
C ILE A 18 -29.34 4.24 26.64
N SER A 19 -30.11 5.31 26.81
CA SER A 19 -30.31 6.44 25.92
C SER A 19 -29.09 7.37 25.85
N ARG A 20 -28.96 8.05 24.71
CA ARG A 20 -27.95 9.07 24.38
C ARG A 20 -27.84 10.17 25.46
N PRO A 21 -26.64 10.71 25.77
CA PRO A 21 -26.51 11.96 26.49
C PRO A 21 -26.65 13.16 25.53
N GLN A 22 -27.49 14.11 25.91
CA GLN A 22 -27.56 15.47 25.37
C GLN A 22 -26.36 16.30 25.88
N TRP A 23 -25.84 17.16 25.01
CA TRP A 23 -24.81 18.16 25.35
C TRP A 23 -25.44 19.35 26.10
N SER A 24 -24.78 19.81 27.16
CA SER A 24 -25.00 21.14 27.74
C SER A 24 -23.67 21.85 27.91
N TYR A 25 -23.59 23.08 27.40
CA TYR A 25 -22.45 23.97 27.48
C TYR A 25 -22.40 24.62 28.88
N LEU A 26 -21.23 24.58 29.52
CA LEU A 26 -20.91 25.45 30.65
C LEU A 26 -19.55 26.09 30.40
N SER A 27 -19.59 27.37 30.06
CA SER A 27 -18.44 28.27 30.07
C SER A 27 -18.09 28.65 31.51
N SER A 28 -16.81 28.63 31.88
CA SER A 28 -16.30 29.66 32.79
C SER A 28 -14.80 29.90 32.61
N SER A 29 -14.53 31.20 32.53
CA SER A 29 -13.25 31.89 32.48
C SER A 29 -12.43 31.74 33.76
N GLY A 30 -11.10 31.73 33.65
CA GLY A 30 -10.22 31.89 34.81
C GLY A 30 -8.75 32.03 34.42
N SER A 31 -8.30 33.26 34.28
CA SER A 31 -6.91 33.67 34.12
C SER A 31 -6.06 33.38 35.36
N SER A 32 -4.79 32.99 35.20
CA SER A 32 -3.65 33.78 35.72
C SER A 32 -2.31 33.09 35.42
N SER A 33 -1.35 33.95 35.09
CA SER A 33 0.04 33.65 34.81
C SER A 33 0.89 33.52 36.08
N SER A 34 1.89 32.63 36.07
CA SER A 34 3.21 32.95 36.65
C SER A 34 4.29 32.00 36.13
N ARG A 35 5.30 32.57 35.46
CA ARG A 35 6.65 31.98 35.31
C ARG A 35 7.35 32.00 36.68
N VAL A 36 8.24 31.04 36.96
CA VAL A 36 9.64 31.24 37.42
C VAL A 36 10.34 29.91 37.80
N LYS A 37 11.46 29.68 37.10
CA LYS A 37 12.82 29.19 37.47
C LYS A 37 13.08 27.89 38.27
N ASN A 38 14.13 27.22 37.77
CA ASN A 38 14.90 26.09 38.28
C ASN A 38 15.35 26.20 39.76
N GLY A 39 15.45 25.03 40.43
CA GLY A 39 16.19 24.84 41.67
C GLY A 39 15.91 23.49 42.33
N VAL A 40 16.95 22.66 42.48
CA VAL A 40 16.98 21.30 43.05
C VAL A 40 16.72 21.31 44.56
N LEU A 41 16.04 20.28 45.10
CA LEU A 41 16.27 19.82 46.47
C LEU A 41 16.04 18.30 46.58
N LEU A 42 17.10 17.59 46.94
CA LEU A 42 17.10 16.20 47.38
C LEU A 42 17.04 16.20 48.91
N THR A 43 16.11 15.46 49.51
CA THR A 43 16.24 15.00 50.90
C THR A 43 15.53 13.66 51.05
N ALA A 44 16.29 12.69 51.55
CA ALA A 44 15.90 11.31 51.83
C ALA A 44 15.27 11.18 53.23
N ALA A 45 14.47 10.13 53.41
CA ALA A 45 14.18 9.54 54.71
C ALA A 45 14.32 8.01 54.62
N LEU A 46 15.24 7.48 55.43
CA LEU A 46 15.58 6.07 55.58
C LEU A 46 14.85 5.45 56.78
N GLY A 47 14.67 4.13 56.72
CA GLY A 47 14.48 3.20 57.85
C GLY A 47 13.52 2.08 57.47
N GLY A 48 13.81 0.79 57.59
CA GLY A 48 14.93 -0.05 58.05
C GLY A 48 14.47 -1.50 57.76
N ALA A 49 15.28 -2.44 57.31
CA ALA A 49 16.17 -3.24 58.14
C ALA A 49 17.09 -4.10 57.25
N VAL A 50 18.23 -4.44 57.82
CA VAL A 50 19.41 -5.08 57.24
C VAL A 50 19.37 -6.59 57.45
N LEU A 51 19.81 -7.36 56.45
CA LEU A 51 20.46 -8.66 56.62
C LEU A 51 21.77 -8.64 55.84
N THR A 52 22.89 -8.71 56.56
CA THR A 52 24.26 -8.81 56.05
C THR A 52 24.77 -10.24 56.15
N ALA A 53 25.50 -10.67 55.11
CA ALA A 53 26.64 -11.57 55.26
C ALA A 53 27.66 -11.29 54.13
N ASP A 54 28.69 -10.52 54.50
CA ASP A 54 30.15 -10.62 54.23
C ASP A 54 30.66 -11.61 53.17
N PHE A 55 31.80 -11.43 52.49
CA PHE A 55 32.75 -10.37 52.15
C PHE A 55 33.88 -11.15 51.44
N LEU A 56 34.43 -10.68 50.31
CA LEU A 56 35.85 -10.84 50.00
C LEU A 56 36.23 -9.89 48.87
N TRP A 57 37.33 -9.20 49.13
CA TRP A 57 37.90 -8.04 48.46
C TRP A 57 39.16 -8.50 47.73
N ASP A 58 39.42 -8.04 46.50
CA ASP A 58 40.77 -7.55 46.18
C ASP A 58 40.82 -6.62 44.96
N GLN A 59 41.63 -5.57 45.12
CA GLN A 59 42.03 -4.54 44.18
C GLN A 59 43.32 -4.93 43.44
N SER A 60 43.38 -4.65 42.14
CA SER A 60 44.59 -4.15 41.47
C SER A 60 44.16 -3.40 40.21
N SER A 61 43.95 -2.09 40.32
CA SER A 61 44.90 -0.99 40.10
C SER A 61 45.32 -0.73 38.64
N ARG A 62 44.66 0.32 38.09
CA ARG A 62 45.21 1.47 37.34
C ARG A 62 45.66 1.23 35.88
N THR A 63 45.43 2.15 34.93
CA THR A 63 45.67 3.62 34.91
C THR A 63 44.72 4.31 33.90
N GLU A 64 44.03 5.41 34.22
CA GLU A 64 44.37 6.83 33.89
C GLU A 64 44.70 7.08 32.40
N SER A 65 44.13 8.04 31.65
CA SER A 65 43.81 9.43 31.99
C SER A 65 42.86 10.06 30.94
N TRP A 66 41.99 10.97 31.38
CA TRP A 66 41.38 12.00 30.54
C TRP A 66 42.00 13.33 30.98
N SER A 67 42.68 14.01 30.06
CA SER A 67 43.12 15.39 30.24
C SER A 67 42.71 16.26 29.06
N SER A 68 42.32 17.47 29.44
CA SER A 68 41.71 18.57 28.69
C SER A 68 42.51 19.12 27.50
N CYS A 69 41.82 19.72 26.54
CA CYS A 69 42.25 20.98 25.92
C CYS A 69 41.12 21.62 25.08
N GLU A 70 40.43 22.61 25.67
CA GLU A 70 40.02 23.80 24.91
C GLU A 70 41.27 24.68 24.81
N ASP A 71 41.86 24.79 23.62
CA ASP A 71 42.52 26.01 23.11
C ASP A 71 43.26 25.72 21.79
N ARG A 72 42.62 26.06 20.67
CA ARG A 72 43.25 26.84 19.58
C ARG A 72 42.29 27.11 18.43
N LEU A 73 41.80 28.34 18.39
CA LEU A 73 41.37 29.02 17.18
C LEU A 73 42.60 29.50 16.39
N ARG A 74 42.59 29.27 15.06
CA ARG A 74 43.07 30.09 13.90
C ARG A 74 43.77 29.24 12.81
N PRO A 75 43.82 29.66 11.54
CA PRO A 75 42.89 30.51 10.76
C PRO A 75 42.48 29.90 9.40
N ARG A 76 41.41 30.44 8.81
CA ARG A 76 41.06 30.30 7.39
C ARG A 76 42.14 30.93 6.50
N SER A 77 42.95 30.11 5.83
CA SER A 77 43.57 30.44 4.52
C SER A 77 44.47 29.29 4.05
N GLN A 78 43.93 28.38 3.25
CA GLN A 78 44.60 27.69 2.14
C GLN A 78 43.59 26.72 1.51
N VAL A 79 42.82 27.27 0.57
CA VAL A 79 42.12 26.48 -0.43
C VAL A 79 43.19 25.94 -1.36
N VAL A 80 43.53 24.66 -1.23
CA VAL A 80 44.15 23.89 -2.32
C VAL A 80 43.00 23.23 -3.04
N GLN A 81 42.67 23.78 -4.21
CA GLN A 81 41.87 23.08 -5.21
C GLN A 81 42.59 21.77 -5.55
N CYS A 82 41.99 20.64 -5.22
CA CYS A 82 42.21 19.39 -5.93
C CYS A 82 40.83 18.75 -6.14
N ASP A 83 40.33 19.05 -7.33
CA ASP A 83 39.50 18.27 -8.23
C ASP A 83 38.08 17.84 -7.81
N ALA A 84 37.17 18.53 -8.49
CA ALA A 84 35.74 18.32 -8.58
C ALA A 84 35.37 17.13 -9.51
N GLU A 85 36.02 15.97 -9.34
CA GLU A 85 35.76 14.76 -10.15
C GLU A 85 35.28 13.59 -9.28
N ALA A 86 34.16 13.75 -8.59
CA ALA A 86 33.45 12.62 -7.96
C ALA A 86 31.95 12.89 -7.76
N ARG A 87 31.33 13.61 -8.71
CA ARG A 87 29.88 13.61 -8.92
C ARG A 87 29.64 13.25 -10.38
N THR A 88 29.64 11.97 -10.71
CA THR A 88 29.00 11.49 -11.93
C THR A 88 27.53 11.87 -11.85
N SER A 89 27.19 12.96 -12.54
CA SER A 89 25.83 13.47 -12.62
C SER A 89 24.94 12.44 -13.30
N ALA A 90 23.71 12.23 -12.82
CA ALA A 90 22.66 11.46 -13.50
C ALA A 90 22.39 11.88 -14.97
N HIS A 91 23.01 12.97 -15.44
CA HIS A 91 22.95 13.46 -16.82
C HIS A 91 23.83 12.69 -17.83
N SER A 92 24.88 11.96 -17.39
CA SER A 92 25.80 11.24 -18.31
C SER A 92 25.35 9.81 -18.64
N VAL A 93 24.43 9.23 -17.86
CA VAL A 93 24.00 7.83 -18.00
C VAL A 93 23.14 7.67 -19.25
N GLY A 94 23.44 6.63 -20.03
CA GLY A 94 22.83 6.34 -21.32
C GLY A 94 23.29 7.23 -22.48
N GLN A 95 24.22 8.17 -22.27
CA GLN A 95 24.77 8.97 -23.36
C GLN A 95 25.73 8.15 -24.24
N PRO A 96 25.97 8.55 -25.51
CA PRO A 96 26.97 7.91 -26.34
C PRO A 96 28.37 8.00 -25.72
N ARG A 97 29.09 6.88 -25.63
CA ARG A 97 30.49 6.84 -25.18
C ARG A 97 31.43 6.67 -26.38
N PRO A 98 32.32 7.63 -26.66
CA PRO A 98 33.29 7.50 -27.75
C PRO A 98 34.16 6.24 -27.58
N GLY A 99 34.42 5.52 -28.68
CA GLY A 99 35.28 4.33 -28.69
C GLY A 99 34.59 3.00 -28.38
N LEU A 100 33.32 2.99 -27.97
CA LEU A 100 32.55 1.74 -27.85
C LEU A 100 31.89 1.35 -29.18
N LYS A 101 31.74 0.03 -29.38
CA LYS A 101 31.09 -0.55 -30.58
C LYS A 101 29.65 -0.03 -30.72
N GLU A 102 29.23 0.20 -31.95
CA GLU A 102 27.85 0.53 -32.29
C GLU A 102 27.06 -0.72 -32.69
N PHE A 103 25.82 -0.80 -32.23
CA PHE A 103 24.90 -1.90 -32.51
C PHE A 103 23.59 -1.36 -33.11
N GLY A 104 23.08 -2.04 -34.14
CA GLY A 104 21.78 -1.72 -34.74
C GLY A 104 20.62 -2.35 -33.97
N ASP A 105 19.42 -1.77 -34.07
CA ASP A 105 18.22 -2.25 -33.36
C ASP A 105 17.85 -3.69 -33.74
N GLU A 106 18.03 -4.10 -35.00
CA GLU A 106 17.78 -5.47 -35.45
C GLU A 106 18.77 -6.49 -34.86
N GLU A 107 20.02 -6.07 -34.63
CA GLU A 107 21.01 -6.89 -33.95
C GLU A 107 20.62 -7.07 -32.49
N ILE A 108 20.36 -5.96 -31.79
CA ILE A 108 19.94 -5.94 -30.39
C ILE A 108 18.69 -6.79 -30.17
N ALA A 109 17.70 -6.73 -31.07
CA ALA A 109 16.47 -7.49 -30.95
C ALA A 109 16.63 -9.02 -30.99
N ARG A 110 17.78 -9.55 -31.42
CA ARG A 110 18.07 -10.99 -31.41
C ARG A 110 18.58 -11.51 -30.07
N HIS A 111 18.98 -10.63 -29.15
CA HIS A 111 19.57 -10.95 -27.86
C HIS A 111 18.49 -11.02 -26.77
N ARG A 112 17.76 -12.15 -26.71
CA ARG A 112 16.54 -12.30 -25.87
C ARG A 112 16.57 -13.47 -24.89
N SER A 113 17.65 -14.25 -24.85
CA SER A 113 17.77 -15.45 -24.01
C SER A 113 19.20 -15.62 -23.52
N LYS A 114 19.44 -16.47 -22.52
CA LYS A 114 20.80 -16.69 -22.00
C LYS A 114 21.74 -17.26 -23.07
N GLU A 115 21.22 -18.08 -23.97
CA GLU A 115 21.98 -18.66 -25.09
C GLU A 115 22.40 -17.59 -26.10
N THR A 116 21.53 -16.60 -26.32
CA THR A 116 21.81 -15.48 -27.23
C THR A 116 22.47 -14.30 -26.55
N ARG A 117 22.66 -14.32 -25.22
CA ARG A 117 22.83 -13.13 -24.36
C ARG A 117 21.57 -12.24 -24.37
N ILE A 118 21.30 -11.61 -23.24
CA ILE A 118 20.12 -10.78 -22.98
C ILE A 118 20.57 -9.33 -23.01
N TRP A 119 20.26 -8.63 -24.11
CA TRP A 119 20.62 -7.24 -24.27
C TRP A 119 19.44 -6.33 -24.04
N VAL A 120 19.70 -5.16 -23.49
CA VAL A 120 18.71 -4.09 -23.32
C VAL A 120 19.30 -2.75 -23.72
N THR A 121 18.43 -1.76 -23.89
CA THR A 121 18.84 -0.40 -24.24
C THR A 121 18.29 0.64 -23.28
N TYR A 122 19.07 1.68 -23.04
CA TYR A 122 18.68 2.87 -22.28
C TYR A 122 19.30 4.09 -22.94
N LYS A 123 18.47 5.00 -23.43
CA LYS A 123 18.84 6.12 -24.31
C LYS A 123 19.66 5.64 -25.51
N HIS A 124 20.95 5.96 -25.53
CA HIS A 124 21.90 5.58 -26.57
C HIS A 124 22.77 4.38 -26.17
N GLY A 125 22.62 3.84 -24.96
CA GLY A 125 23.41 2.72 -24.49
C GLY A 125 22.82 1.36 -24.83
N VAL A 126 23.72 0.40 -25.04
CA VAL A 126 23.42 -1.04 -25.17
C VAL A 126 24.11 -1.75 -24.01
N TYR A 127 23.36 -2.59 -23.32
CA TYR A 127 23.79 -3.25 -22.08
C TYR A 127 23.53 -4.74 -22.17
N ASP A 128 24.50 -5.55 -21.75
CA ASP A 128 24.33 -7.00 -21.62
C ASP A 128 24.02 -7.32 -20.16
N ILE A 129 22.76 -7.61 -19.89
CA ILE A 129 22.26 -7.86 -18.53
C ILE A 129 22.10 -9.34 -18.22
N THR A 130 22.61 -10.24 -19.07
CA THR A 130 22.35 -11.69 -18.92
C THR A 130 22.72 -12.22 -17.54
N ASP A 131 23.84 -11.73 -17.01
CA ASP A 131 24.36 -12.19 -15.72
C ASP A 131 23.67 -11.47 -14.55
N PHE A 132 22.98 -10.34 -14.83
CA PHE A 132 22.20 -9.59 -13.86
C PHE A 132 20.76 -10.06 -13.73
N VAL A 133 20.20 -10.68 -14.77
CA VAL A 133 18.77 -11.04 -14.84
C VAL A 133 18.30 -11.88 -13.65
N ASP A 134 19.09 -12.85 -13.22
CA ASP A 134 18.75 -13.71 -12.08
C ASP A 134 18.87 -12.99 -10.73
N MET A 135 19.64 -11.89 -10.69
CA MET A 135 19.87 -11.06 -9.51
C MET A 135 18.95 -9.83 -9.45
N HIS A 136 18.12 -9.60 -10.48
CA HIS A 136 17.26 -8.43 -10.51
C HIS A 136 16.24 -8.45 -9.36
N PRO A 137 16.15 -7.40 -8.53
CA PRO A 137 15.25 -7.39 -7.37
C PRO A 137 13.76 -7.57 -7.71
N GLY A 138 13.35 -7.32 -8.96
CA GLY A 138 11.99 -7.56 -9.45
C GLY A 138 11.74 -8.99 -9.96
N GLY A 139 12.75 -9.86 -9.94
CA GLY A 139 12.74 -11.20 -10.51
C GLY A 139 13.04 -11.21 -12.01
N ALA A 140 13.63 -12.32 -12.48
CA ALA A 140 14.02 -12.51 -13.88
C ALA A 140 12.86 -12.28 -14.86
N GLU A 141 11.65 -12.74 -14.52
CA GLU A 141 10.45 -12.60 -15.36
C GLU A 141 10.15 -11.17 -15.78
N ARG A 142 10.39 -10.18 -14.89
CA ARG A 142 10.07 -8.77 -15.16
C ARG A 142 11.13 -8.10 -16.03
N ILE A 143 12.41 -8.30 -15.72
CA ILE A 143 13.51 -7.69 -16.49
C ILE A 143 13.63 -8.33 -17.89
N MET A 144 13.29 -9.62 -18.02
CA MET A 144 13.25 -10.31 -19.31
C MET A 144 12.22 -9.75 -20.28
N MET A 145 11.21 -9.01 -19.81
CA MET A 145 10.26 -8.33 -20.69
C MET A 145 10.93 -7.26 -21.55
N ALA A 146 12.05 -6.70 -21.09
CA ALA A 146 12.83 -5.73 -21.84
C ALA A 146 13.86 -6.37 -22.78
N ALA A 147 14.01 -7.71 -22.76
CA ALA A 147 15.05 -8.41 -23.51
C ALA A 147 14.96 -8.13 -25.02
N GLY A 148 16.09 -7.71 -25.60
CA GLY A 148 16.21 -7.24 -26.98
C GLY A 148 15.50 -5.91 -27.26
N SER A 149 15.22 -5.09 -26.25
CA SER A 149 14.48 -3.83 -26.39
C SER A 149 14.90 -2.75 -25.40
N SER A 150 14.14 -1.66 -25.31
CA SER A 150 14.42 -0.51 -24.45
C SER A 150 13.81 -0.71 -23.06
N ILE A 151 14.58 -0.36 -22.02
CA ILE A 151 14.11 -0.39 -20.62
C ILE A 151 13.38 0.89 -20.22
N GLU A 152 13.48 1.97 -21.03
CA GLU A 152 12.83 3.25 -20.73
C GLU A 152 11.32 3.12 -20.45
N PRO A 153 10.50 2.39 -21.23
CA PRO A 153 9.07 2.23 -20.95
C PRO A 153 8.81 1.58 -19.58
N PHE A 154 9.71 0.69 -19.14
CA PHE A 154 9.60 0.02 -17.85
C PHE A 154 10.05 0.95 -16.71
N TRP A 155 11.10 1.74 -16.92
CA TRP A 155 11.59 2.70 -15.92
C TRP A 155 10.62 3.88 -15.75
N GLU A 156 9.94 4.29 -16.82
CA GLU A 156 8.83 5.26 -16.77
C GLU A 156 7.61 4.75 -15.97
N MET A 157 7.50 3.44 -15.77
CA MET A 157 6.40 2.75 -15.07
C MET A 157 6.77 2.35 -13.63
N TYR A 158 8.05 2.13 -13.34
CA TYR A 158 8.55 1.68 -12.04
C TYR A 158 9.59 2.66 -11.53
N SER A 159 9.12 3.67 -10.79
CA SER A 159 9.95 4.77 -10.26
C SER A 159 11.12 4.34 -9.39
N GLN A 160 11.13 3.10 -8.86
CA GLN A 160 12.27 2.55 -8.12
C GLN A 160 13.55 2.46 -8.97
N HIS A 161 13.45 2.48 -10.30
CA HIS A 161 14.61 2.49 -11.20
C HIS A 161 15.13 3.91 -11.50
N ALA A 162 14.44 4.96 -11.02
CA ALA A 162 14.89 6.35 -11.16
C ALA A 162 15.89 6.79 -10.07
N GLU A 163 16.35 5.84 -9.24
CA GLU A 163 17.35 6.07 -8.20
C GLU A 163 18.78 6.11 -8.78
N GLY A 164 19.62 7.00 -8.25
CA GLY A 164 20.98 7.25 -8.76
C GLY A 164 21.84 5.99 -8.85
N PHE A 165 21.80 5.13 -7.84
CA PHE A 165 22.60 3.90 -7.81
C PHE A 165 22.18 2.88 -8.89
N VAL A 166 20.92 2.89 -9.34
CA VAL A 166 20.43 1.99 -10.39
C VAL A 166 21.03 2.38 -11.74
N TYR A 167 21.21 3.68 -11.97
CA TYR A 167 21.90 4.19 -13.14
C TYR A 167 23.38 3.81 -13.16
N ASP A 168 24.05 3.88 -12.01
CA ASP A 168 25.46 3.48 -11.91
C ASP A 168 25.62 1.98 -12.15
N LEU A 169 24.78 1.15 -11.51
CA LEU A 169 24.75 -0.29 -11.71
C LEU A 169 24.48 -0.67 -13.16
N LEU A 170 23.55 0.01 -13.85
CA LEU A 170 23.26 -0.23 -15.26
C LEU A 170 24.50 0.00 -16.14
N GLU A 171 25.28 1.05 -15.87
CA GLU A 171 26.47 1.38 -16.65
C GLU A 171 27.62 0.38 -16.47
N GLU A 172 27.64 -0.44 -15.42
CA GLU A 172 28.58 -1.56 -15.29
C GLU A 172 28.36 -2.63 -16.37
N TYR A 173 27.13 -2.77 -16.86
CA TYR A 173 26.76 -3.73 -17.91
C TYR A 173 26.86 -3.16 -19.33
N ARG A 174 27.46 -1.98 -19.51
CA ARG A 174 27.55 -1.28 -20.80
C ARG A 174 28.48 -2.02 -21.78
N ILE A 175 27.94 -2.42 -22.92
CA ILE A 175 28.71 -3.09 -23.99
C ILE A 175 28.90 -2.23 -25.25
N GLY A 176 28.08 -1.20 -25.45
CA GLY A 176 28.18 -0.36 -26.65
C GLY A 176 27.19 0.78 -26.74
N ASN A 177 27.16 1.40 -27.92
CA ASN A 177 26.22 2.45 -28.28
C ASN A 177 25.18 1.91 -29.27
N ARG A 178 23.96 2.45 -29.24
CA ARG A 178 22.99 2.25 -30.31
C ARG A 178 23.40 3.07 -31.52
N ASN A 179 23.17 2.52 -32.71
CA ASN A 179 23.40 3.22 -33.96
C ASN A 179 22.59 4.55 -33.98
N PRO A 180 23.25 5.71 -34.20
CA PRO A 180 22.57 7.01 -34.19
C PRO A 180 21.37 7.10 -35.14
N LYS A 181 21.44 6.45 -36.32
CA LYS A 181 20.34 6.44 -37.31
C LYS A 181 19.09 5.72 -36.80
N ASP A 182 19.27 4.69 -35.98
CA ASP A 182 18.17 3.94 -35.39
C ASP A 182 17.52 4.73 -34.25
N VAL A 183 18.33 5.45 -33.45
CA VAL A 183 17.85 6.36 -32.41
C VAL A 183 17.07 7.54 -33.02
N GLU A 184 17.55 8.11 -34.12
CA GLU A 184 16.84 9.16 -34.86
C GLU A 184 15.53 8.65 -35.45
N ARG A 185 15.51 7.44 -36.03
CA ARG A 185 14.29 6.80 -36.55
C ARG A 185 13.26 6.54 -35.44
N ALA A 186 13.70 6.09 -34.26
CA ALA A 186 12.84 5.91 -33.10
C ALA A 186 12.29 7.25 -32.56
N SER A 187 13.14 8.28 -32.52
CA SER A 187 12.75 9.64 -32.12
C SER A 187 11.77 10.28 -33.09
N PHE A 188 11.94 10.04 -34.40
CA PHE A 188 11.04 10.49 -35.45
C PHE A 188 9.68 9.78 -35.39
N ARG A 189 9.67 8.45 -35.17
CA ARG A 189 8.43 7.69 -34.89
C ARG A 189 7.70 8.26 -33.67
N ARG A 190 8.40 8.48 -32.56
CA ARG A 190 7.84 9.05 -31.32
C ARG A 190 7.30 10.48 -31.49
N LYS A 191 7.90 11.30 -32.37
CA LYS A 191 7.41 12.65 -32.67
C LYS A 191 6.20 12.66 -33.62
N ASN A 192 6.11 11.71 -34.55
CA ASN A 192 5.04 11.64 -35.54
C ASN A 192 3.82 10.82 -35.11
N THR A 193 3.89 10.07 -34.00
CA THR A 193 2.73 9.38 -33.40
C THR A 193 1.99 10.22 -32.35
N GLY A 194 2.32 11.51 -32.20
CA GLY A 194 1.88 12.30 -31.05
C GLY A 194 2.64 11.89 -29.78
N GLY A 195 3.00 12.85 -28.94
CA GLY A 195 3.66 12.56 -27.67
C GLY A 195 2.68 11.92 -26.70
N GLY A 196 2.50 10.60 -26.78
CA GLY A 196 1.54 9.86 -25.95
C GLY A 196 2.17 8.66 -25.27
N GLY A 197 2.45 8.79 -23.97
CA GLY A 197 2.76 7.65 -23.12
C GLY A 197 1.47 7.05 -22.55
N PRO A 198 1.50 5.84 -21.97
CA PRO A 198 0.30 5.21 -21.40
C PRO A 198 -0.39 6.05 -20.30
N TYR A 199 0.29 7.06 -19.77
CA TYR A 199 -0.16 7.98 -18.73
C TYR A 199 -0.49 9.39 -19.26
N GLU A 200 -0.75 9.57 -20.56
CA GLU A 200 -1.01 10.89 -21.16
C GLU A 200 -2.32 11.53 -20.67
N ASN A 201 -3.36 10.72 -20.44
CA ASN A 201 -4.71 11.16 -20.08
C ASN A 201 -4.97 11.05 -18.56
N GLU A 202 -3.88 11.03 -17.79
CA GLU A 202 -3.96 11.00 -16.34
C GLU A 202 -4.67 12.27 -15.81
N PRO A 203 -5.61 12.14 -14.85
CA PRO A 203 -6.31 13.29 -14.31
C PRO A 203 -5.36 14.25 -13.58
N GLU A 204 -5.78 15.52 -13.45
CA GLU A 204 -5.11 16.47 -12.57
C GLU A 204 -5.38 16.15 -11.11
N ARG A 205 -4.38 16.32 -10.24
CA ARG A 205 -4.49 16.06 -8.80
C ARG A 205 -4.13 17.27 -7.98
N HIS A 206 -4.65 17.30 -6.76
CA HIS A 206 -4.39 18.38 -5.83
C HIS A 206 -2.90 18.44 -5.46
N PRO A 207 -2.24 19.61 -5.54
CA PRO A 207 -0.79 19.74 -5.34
C PRO A 207 -0.34 19.51 -3.89
N ALA A 208 -1.26 19.51 -2.92
CA ALA A 208 -0.93 19.21 -1.53
C ALA A 208 -0.67 17.71 -1.27
N LEU A 209 -1.03 16.83 -2.20
CA LEU A 209 -0.78 15.39 -2.04
C LEU A 209 0.73 15.11 -2.04
N LEU A 210 1.15 14.25 -1.10
CA LEU A 210 2.52 13.75 -1.03
C LEU A 210 2.68 12.63 -2.07
N VAL A 211 3.21 12.98 -3.24
CA VAL A 211 3.40 12.05 -4.35
C VAL A 211 4.51 11.04 -4.01
N ARG A 212 4.16 9.77 -3.98
CA ARG A 212 5.06 8.62 -3.74
C ARG A 212 5.51 7.97 -5.04
N SER A 213 4.65 8.02 -6.06
CA SER A 213 5.00 7.69 -7.44
C SER A 213 4.16 8.55 -8.37
N ALA A 214 4.77 9.10 -9.41
CA ALA A 214 4.03 9.86 -10.42
C ALA A 214 3.39 8.95 -11.48
N LYS A 215 4.01 7.80 -11.79
CA LYS A 215 3.59 6.87 -12.83
C LYS A 215 3.92 5.43 -12.41
N PRO A 216 2.91 4.58 -12.10
CA PRO A 216 1.51 4.95 -11.89
C PRO A 216 1.35 5.92 -10.71
N PHE A 217 0.33 6.78 -10.76
CA PHE A 217 0.12 7.79 -9.72
C PHE A 217 -0.23 7.14 -8.37
N ASN A 218 0.59 7.42 -7.35
CA ASN A 218 0.39 6.99 -5.98
C ASN A 218 0.74 8.15 -5.05
N ALA A 219 -0.19 8.55 -4.19
CA ALA A 219 0.00 9.67 -3.29
C ALA A 219 -0.86 9.54 -2.04
N GLU A 220 -0.43 10.16 -0.95
CA GLU A 220 -1.17 10.25 0.32
C GLU A 220 -1.36 11.72 0.71
N PRO A 221 -2.41 12.05 1.47
CA PRO A 221 -2.52 13.37 2.08
C PRO A 221 -1.41 13.61 3.11
N PRO A 222 -0.99 14.87 3.32
CA PRO A 222 -0.22 15.26 4.49
C PRO A 222 -0.93 14.85 5.78
N LEU A 223 -0.17 14.39 6.77
CA LEU A 223 -0.72 13.90 8.05
C LEU A 223 -1.55 14.97 8.76
N GLU A 224 -1.14 16.23 8.66
CA GLU A 224 -1.82 17.37 9.26
C GLU A 224 -3.25 17.49 8.73
N LEU A 225 -3.50 17.18 7.46
CA LEU A 225 -4.80 17.28 6.80
C LEU A 225 -5.66 16.02 6.99
N LEU A 226 -5.02 14.85 7.15
CA LEU A 226 -5.72 13.57 7.23
C LEU A 226 -6.61 13.46 8.48
N GLY A 227 -6.21 14.08 9.59
CA GLY A 227 -6.94 14.08 10.86
C GLY A 227 -7.94 15.23 11.04
N GLU A 228 -8.03 16.19 10.11
CA GLU A 228 -8.87 17.40 10.30
C GLU A 228 -10.35 17.12 10.18
N ASN A 229 -10.74 16.16 9.33
CA ASN A 229 -12.13 15.86 9.02
C ASN A 229 -12.39 14.35 9.13
N PRO A 230 -13.53 13.93 9.72
CA PRO A 230 -13.91 12.52 9.77
C PRO A 230 -14.19 11.93 8.38
N ILE A 231 -14.53 12.79 7.41
CA ILE A 231 -14.70 12.46 6.00
C ILE A 231 -13.60 13.18 5.22
N THR A 232 -12.72 12.43 4.58
CA THR A 232 -11.61 12.97 3.79
C THR A 232 -12.15 13.57 2.49
N PRO A 233 -11.83 14.83 2.15
CA PRO A 233 -12.19 15.42 0.87
C PRO A 233 -11.71 14.58 -0.32
N ASN A 234 -12.48 14.51 -1.41
CA ASN A 234 -12.18 13.67 -2.57
C ASN A 234 -10.79 13.97 -3.17
N GLU A 235 -10.41 15.23 -3.18
CA GLU A 235 -9.17 15.78 -3.72
C GLU A 235 -7.94 15.44 -2.85
N LEU A 236 -8.15 15.05 -1.60
CA LEU A 236 -7.12 14.67 -0.63
C LEU A 236 -7.17 13.18 -0.25
N PHE A 237 -8.19 12.45 -0.68
CA PHE A 237 -8.28 11.01 -0.46
C PHE A 237 -7.09 10.31 -1.13
N TYR A 238 -6.38 9.46 -0.38
CA TYR A 238 -5.15 8.84 -0.88
C TYR A 238 -5.39 8.09 -2.21
N VAL A 239 -4.45 8.21 -3.15
CA VAL A 239 -4.56 7.59 -4.47
C VAL A 239 -3.56 6.45 -4.55
N ARG A 240 -4.03 5.24 -4.84
CA ARG A 240 -3.19 4.09 -5.18
C ARG A 240 -3.61 3.53 -6.54
N ASN A 241 -2.77 3.75 -7.55
CA ASN A 241 -2.96 3.17 -8.89
C ASN A 241 -1.82 2.20 -9.19
N HIS A 242 -2.14 1.02 -9.74
CA HIS A 242 -1.15 0.09 -10.29
C HIS A 242 -0.84 0.38 -11.76
N LEU A 243 -1.80 0.99 -12.46
CA LEU A 243 -1.89 1.11 -13.91
C LEU A 243 -2.41 2.52 -14.27
N PRO A 244 -2.36 2.93 -15.54
CA PRO A 244 -2.97 4.19 -15.97
C PRO A 244 -4.47 4.26 -15.69
N VAL A 245 -4.96 5.45 -15.38
CA VAL A 245 -6.38 5.70 -15.15
C VAL A 245 -7.15 5.55 -16.48
N PRO A 246 -8.15 4.64 -16.56
CA PRO A 246 -8.99 4.51 -17.74
C PRO A 246 -9.82 5.77 -18.01
N VAL A 247 -9.92 6.17 -19.27
CA VAL A 247 -10.89 7.16 -19.73
C VAL A 247 -12.15 6.42 -20.16
N VAL A 248 -13.25 6.61 -19.44
CA VAL A 248 -14.49 5.85 -19.63
C VAL A 248 -15.59 6.78 -20.10
N ASP A 249 -16.21 6.43 -21.24
CA ASP A 249 -17.46 7.05 -21.69
C ASP A 249 -18.66 6.39 -20.96
N PRO A 250 -19.43 7.12 -20.15
CA PRO A 250 -20.52 6.56 -19.36
C PRO A 250 -21.67 6.00 -20.20
N ASP A 251 -21.88 6.48 -21.43
CA ASP A 251 -23.01 6.07 -22.27
C ASP A 251 -22.80 4.67 -22.87
N SER A 252 -21.56 4.37 -23.25
CA SER A 252 -21.15 3.06 -23.77
C SER A 252 -20.72 2.07 -22.68
N PHE A 253 -20.41 2.55 -21.47
CA PHE A 253 -20.00 1.70 -20.35
C PHE A 253 -21.06 0.65 -19.96
N ARG A 254 -20.62 -0.59 -19.73
CA ARG A 254 -21.44 -1.68 -19.20
C ARG A 254 -20.68 -2.43 -18.12
N LEU A 255 -21.34 -2.68 -17.00
CA LEU A 255 -20.90 -3.62 -15.98
C LEU A 255 -21.38 -5.03 -16.35
N GLU A 256 -20.47 -5.97 -16.52
CA GLU A 256 -20.79 -7.39 -16.71
C GLU A 256 -20.88 -8.09 -15.34
N VAL A 257 -21.98 -8.81 -15.10
CA VAL A 257 -22.17 -9.60 -13.87
C VAL A 257 -22.48 -11.04 -14.26
N CYS A 258 -21.55 -11.94 -13.98
CA CYS A 258 -21.59 -13.35 -14.36
C CYS A 258 -21.67 -14.27 -13.15
N ILE A 259 -22.38 -15.38 -13.32
CA ILE A 259 -22.38 -16.48 -12.37
C ILE A 259 -21.83 -17.71 -13.09
N GLU A 260 -20.74 -18.27 -12.60
CA GLU A 260 -20.09 -19.42 -13.22
C GLU A 260 -21.05 -20.61 -13.37
N GLY A 261 -21.09 -21.19 -14.57
CA GLY A 261 -22.00 -22.28 -14.91
C GLY A 261 -23.48 -21.89 -15.02
N ARG A 262 -23.82 -20.59 -14.96
CA ARG A 262 -25.19 -20.08 -15.12
C ARG A 262 -25.24 -19.02 -16.22
N ASN A 263 -25.58 -17.79 -15.87
CA ASN A 263 -25.84 -16.69 -16.80
C ASN A 263 -24.95 -15.48 -16.51
N CYS A 264 -24.87 -14.58 -17.50
CA CYS A 264 -24.30 -13.24 -17.37
C CYS A 264 -25.36 -12.21 -17.71
N VAL A 265 -25.35 -11.08 -17.01
CA VAL A 265 -26.15 -9.89 -17.31
C VAL A 265 -25.23 -8.70 -17.53
N GLN A 266 -25.67 -7.73 -18.32
CA GLN A 266 -24.97 -6.46 -18.48
C GLN A 266 -25.86 -5.33 -17.97
N LEU A 267 -25.28 -4.43 -17.18
CA LEU A 267 -25.95 -3.29 -16.59
C LEU A 267 -25.26 -2.01 -17.04
N SER A 268 -26.02 -1.06 -17.58
CA SER A 268 -25.55 0.30 -17.79
C SER A 268 -25.41 1.06 -16.47
N LEU A 269 -24.74 2.22 -16.50
CA LEU A 269 -24.70 3.11 -15.33
C LEU A 269 -26.11 3.56 -14.91
N GLU A 270 -27.00 3.78 -15.87
CA GLU A 270 -28.40 4.15 -15.60
C GLU A 270 -29.20 3.00 -14.98
N ASP A 271 -28.97 1.76 -15.41
CA ASP A 271 -29.58 0.59 -14.78
C ASP A 271 -29.23 0.51 -13.29
N LEU A 272 -27.96 0.74 -12.96
CA LEU A 272 -27.48 0.71 -11.57
C LEU A 272 -28.08 1.83 -10.71
N ARG A 273 -28.43 2.97 -11.30
CA ARG A 273 -29.05 4.11 -10.60
C ARG A 273 -30.56 3.97 -10.45
N THR A 274 -31.23 3.30 -11.38
CA THR A 274 -32.70 3.28 -11.46
C THR A 274 -33.34 1.96 -11.04
N LYS A 275 -32.67 0.82 -11.24
CA LYS A 275 -33.21 -0.51 -10.90
C LYS A 275 -32.98 -0.90 -9.44
N PHE A 276 -32.04 -0.26 -8.76
CA PHE A 276 -31.64 -0.58 -7.41
C PHE A 276 -31.82 0.62 -6.49
N GLU A 277 -32.23 0.37 -5.25
CA GLU A 277 -32.27 1.40 -4.22
C GLU A 277 -30.84 1.87 -3.92
N LYS A 278 -30.62 3.19 -3.99
CA LYS A 278 -29.35 3.80 -3.64
C LYS A 278 -29.09 3.61 -2.14
N HIS A 279 -27.97 2.98 -1.83
CA HIS A 279 -27.49 2.81 -0.45
C HIS A 279 -26.21 3.61 -0.23
N SER A 280 -26.08 4.22 0.94
CA SER A 280 -24.88 4.95 1.36
C SER A 280 -24.21 4.25 2.54
N VAL A 281 -22.90 4.10 2.48
CA VAL A 281 -22.07 3.55 3.57
C VAL A 281 -20.83 4.41 3.78
N THR A 282 -20.60 4.83 5.01
CA THR A 282 -19.35 5.50 5.39
C THR A 282 -18.31 4.45 5.70
N ALA A 283 -17.28 4.36 4.87
CA ALA A 283 -16.23 3.36 5.01
C ALA A 283 -14.84 3.97 4.86
N THR A 284 -13.97 3.61 5.79
CA THR A 284 -12.53 3.86 5.70
C THR A 284 -11.89 2.81 4.81
N ILE A 285 -11.16 3.24 3.79
CA ILE A 285 -10.33 2.36 2.97
C ILE A 285 -8.88 2.58 3.38
N GLN A 286 -8.19 1.50 3.72
CA GLN A 286 -6.77 1.51 4.04
C GLN A 286 -6.01 0.62 3.06
N CYS A 287 -4.84 1.07 2.61
CA CYS A 287 -3.92 0.26 1.83
C CYS A 287 -3.20 -0.75 2.73
N ALA A 288 -3.00 -1.98 2.25
CA ALA A 288 -2.16 -2.96 2.95
C ALA A 288 -0.73 -2.46 3.20
N GLY A 289 -0.26 -1.52 2.35
CA GLY A 289 1.06 -0.91 2.46
C GLY A 289 1.15 0.29 3.39
N ASN A 290 0.08 0.67 4.09
CA ASN A 290 0.14 1.81 5.00
C ASN A 290 1.26 1.61 6.03
N ARG A 291 2.03 2.67 6.32
CA ARG A 291 3.18 2.66 7.25
C ARG A 291 4.34 1.75 6.83
N ARG A 292 4.47 1.43 5.53
CA ARG A 292 5.59 0.59 5.04
C ARG A 292 6.95 1.20 5.34
N ASN A 293 7.08 2.53 5.36
CA ASN A 293 8.37 3.17 5.64
C ASN A 293 8.94 2.77 7.00
N GLU A 294 8.10 2.60 8.02
CA GLU A 294 8.52 2.14 9.35
C GLU A 294 9.06 0.70 9.33
N MET A 295 8.55 -0.16 8.44
CA MET A 295 9.12 -1.50 8.24
C MET A 295 10.49 -1.41 7.54
N THR A 296 10.63 -0.52 6.55
CA THR A 296 11.88 -0.30 5.82
C THR A 296 13.01 0.19 6.72
N GLU A 297 12.71 0.96 7.77
CA GLU A 297 13.68 1.39 8.79
C GLU A 297 14.30 0.21 9.55
N LEU A 298 13.55 -0.88 9.74
CA LEU A 298 14.04 -2.10 10.39
C LEU A 298 14.77 -3.02 9.42
N ARG A 299 14.20 -3.23 8.22
CA ARG A 299 14.78 -4.04 7.15
C ARG A 299 14.21 -3.59 5.81
N PRO A 300 15.04 -3.45 4.74
CA PRO A 300 14.53 -3.12 3.42
C PRO A 300 13.42 -4.07 2.96
N VAL A 301 12.27 -3.52 2.56
CA VAL A 301 11.12 -4.25 2.02
C VAL A 301 10.79 -3.75 0.61
N LYS A 302 10.25 -4.63 -0.25
CA LYS A 302 9.79 -4.25 -1.59
C LYS A 302 8.38 -3.66 -1.52
N GLY A 303 8.14 -2.53 -2.19
CA GLY A 303 6.82 -1.91 -2.31
C GLY A 303 6.87 -0.40 -2.47
N GLY A 304 5.70 0.23 -2.61
CA GLY A 304 5.60 1.70 -2.61
C GLY A 304 5.94 2.30 -1.25
N PHE A 305 6.64 3.43 -1.24
CA PHE A 305 6.95 4.16 -0.01
C PHE A 305 5.69 4.84 0.52
N TRP A 306 5.15 4.34 1.62
CA TRP A 306 4.01 4.93 2.29
C TRP A 306 4.40 5.28 3.71
N ASP A 307 4.05 6.49 4.09
CA ASP A 307 4.04 6.91 5.48
C ASP A 307 2.70 6.49 6.11
N VAL A 308 2.16 7.26 7.03
CA VAL A 308 0.92 6.96 7.77
C VAL A 308 -0.39 7.23 7.02
N GLY A 309 -0.34 7.87 5.85
CA GLY A 309 -1.49 8.44 5.14
C GLY A 309 -2.07 7.60 4.01
N ALA A 310 -1.69 6.33 3.86
CA ALA A 310 -2.32 5.39 2.92
C ALA A 310 -3.67 4.86 3.46
N ILE A 311 -4.49 5.76 3.99
CA ILE A 311 -5.78 5.53 4.61
C ILE A 311 -6.64 6.79 4.44
N SER A 312 -7.91 6.65 4.11
CA SER A 312 -8.86 7.77 4.02
C SER A 312 -10.30 7.27 4.18
N THR A 313 -11.21 8.16 4.58
CA THR A 313 -12.62 7.84 4.87
C THR A 313 -13.53 8.63 3.96
N ALA A 314 -14.53 7.96 3.38
CA ALA A 314 -15.55 8.61 2.56
C ALA A 314 -16.92 8.00 2.81
N GLU A 315 -17.97 8.77 2.51
CA GLU A 315 -19.30 8.24 2.26
C GLU A 315 -19.37 7.74 0.82
N TRP A 316 -19.65 6.46 0.64
CA TRP A 316 -19.78 5.83 -0.66
C TRP A 316 -21.24 5.55 -0.94
N SER A 317 -21.72 5.86 -2.14
CA SER A 317 -23.11 5.62 -2.50
C SER A 317 -23.24 4.87 -3.82
N GLY A 318 -24.17 3.91 -3.86
CA GLY A 318 -24.30 3.01 -4.99
C GLY A 318 -25.43 1.98 -4.84
N ALA A 319 -25.41 0.99 -5.72
CA ALA A 319 -26.29 -0.17 -5.60
C ALA A 319 -25.70 -1.20 -4.63
N ARG A 320 -26.52 -1.81 -3.77
CA ARG A 320 -26.08 -2.90 -2.90
C ARG A 320 -25.62 -4.09 -3.74
N MET A 321 -24.42 -4.61 -3.45
CA MET A 321 -23.83 -5.73 -4.19
C MET A 321 -24.73 -6.96 -4.11
N SER A 322 -25.31 -7.24 -2.95
CA SER A 322 -26.26 -8.34 -2.74
C SER A 322 -27.49 -8.25 -3.67
N GLU A 323 -28.05 -7.05 -3.87
CA GLU A 323 -29.20 -6.85 -4.74
C GLU A 323 -28.83 -6.93 -6.24
N VAL A 324 -27.64 -6.46 -6.62
CA VAL A 324 -27.13 -6.62 -7.99
C VAL A 324 -26.87 -8.09 -8.32
N MET A 325 -26.25 -8.84 -7.41
CA MET A 325 -26.05 -10.29 -7.58
C MET A 325 -27.39 -11.04 -7.62
N LYS A 326 -28.36 -10.64 -6.80
CA LYS A 326 -29.72 -11.20 -6.80
C LYS A 326 -30.44 -10.95 -8.12
N PHE A 327 -30.30 -9.76 -8.69
CA PHE A 327 -30.80 -9.44 -10.03
C PHE A 327 -30.16 -10.34 -11.10
N ALA A 328 -28.87 -10.66 -10.96
CA ALA A 328 -28.19 -11.61 -11.83
C ALA A 328 -28.58 -13.08 -11.59
N GLY A 329 -29.33 -13.39 -10.52
CA GLY A 329 -29.80 -14.74 -10.18
C GLY A 329 -29.07 -15.43 -9.03
N LEU A 330 -28.23 -14.72 -8.27
CA LEU A 330 -27.47 -15.24 -7.13
C LEU A 330 -27.86 -14.54 -5.82
N SER A 331 -28.25 -15.32 -4.81
CA SER A 331 -28.52 -14.86 -3.45
C SER A 331 -27.95 -15.85 -2.43
N GLU A 332 -27.93 -15.47 -1.15
CA GLU A 332 -27.48 -16.34 -0.06
C GLU A 332 -28.16 -17.72 -0.06
N SER A 333 -29.43 -17.79 -0.51
CA SER A 333 -30.21 -19.03 -0.55
C SER A 333 -29.83 -20.02 -1.66
N ASN A 334 -29.07 -19.58 -2.68
CA ASN A 334 -28.76 -20.40 -3.86
C ASN A 334 -27.28 -20.33 -4.31
N VAL A 335 -26.36 -20.06 -3.37
CA VAL A 335 -24.92 -19.95 -3.61
C VAL A 335 -24.31 -21.23 -4.19
N GLY A 336 -24.72 -22.41 -3.70
CA GLY A 336 -24.19 -23.69 -4.17
C GLY A 336 -22.71 -23.88 -3.83
N ASN A 337 -21.89 -24.20 -4.83
CA ASN A 337 -20.45 -24.41 -4.70
C ASN A 337 -19.60 -23.14 -4.89
N LEU A 338 -20.24 -22.00 -5.20
CA LEU A 338 -19.57 -20.72 -5.38
C LEU A 338 -19.01 -20.24 -4.05
N LYS A 339 -17.82 -19.65 -4.07
CA LYS A 339 -17.09 -19.23 -2.85
C LYS A 339 -16.59 -17.81 -2.91
N HIS A 340 -16.49 -17.22 -4.11
CA HIS A 340 -15.90 -15.90 -4.29
C HIS A 340 -16.72 -15.05 -5.25
N LEU A 341 -16.72 -13.75 -5.01
CA LEU A 341 -17.00 -12.73 -6.02
C LEU A 341 -15.66 -12.17 -6.49
N GLN A 342 -15.33 -12.43 -7.74
CA GLN A 342 -14.19 -11.87 -8.44
C GLN A 342 -14.58 -10.56 -9.10
N PHE A 343 -13.68 -9.58 -9.07
CA PHE A 343 -13.86 -8.25 -9.61
C PHE A 343 -12.72 -7.94 -10.57
N GLU A 344 -13.05 -7.43 -11.75
CA GLU A 344 -12.08 -6.96 -12.74
C GLU A 344 -12.32 -5.48 -13.03
N GLY A 345 -11.24 -4.71 -13.00
CA GLY A 345 -11.23 -3.30 -13.40
C GLY A 345 -11.19 -3.15 -14.92
N LEU A 346 -11.20 -1.90 -15.37
CA LEU A 346 -10.92 -1.52 -16.77
C LEU A 346 -9.46 -1.12 -16.97
N ASP A 347 -8.69 -0.96 -15.89
CA ASP A 347 -7.27 -0.67 -15.97
C ASP A 347 -6.48 -1.92 -16.34
N ALA A 348 -5.69 -1.79 -17.40
CA ALA A 348 -4.89 -2.87 -17.96
C ALA A 348 -3.44 -2.43 -18.16
N ASP A 349 -2.52 -3.36 -17.93
CA ASP A 349 -1.12 -3.17 -18.25
C ASP A 349 -0.98 -2.87 -19.75
N PRO A 350 -0.37 -1.73 -20.15
CA PRO A 350 -0.30 -1.33 -21.55
C PRO A 350 0.41 -2.36 -22.44
N THR A 351 1.31 -3.16 -21.87
CA THR A 351 2.17 -4.11 -22.57
C THR A 351 1.54 -5.50 -22.61
N THR A 352 1.22 -6.06 -21.44
CA THR A 352 0.72 -7.43 -21.28
C THR A 352 -0.80 -7.52 -21.42
N LYS A 353 -1.51 -6.39 -21.35
CA LYS A 353 -2.98 -6.31 -21.28
C LYS A 353 -3.57 -7.00 -20.06
N THR A 354 -2.75 -7.28 -19.04
CA THR A 354 -3.20 -7.84 -17.76
C THR A 354 -4.07 -6.83 -17.04
N ILE A 355 -5.29 -7.23 -16.67
CA ILE A 355 -6.29 -6.39 -16.00
C ILE A 355 -6.14 -6.49 -14.49
N TYR A 356 -6.30 -5.36 -13.78
CA TYR A 356 -6.39 -5.38 -12.32
C TYR A 356 -7.60 -6.18 -11.86
N GLY A 357 -7.35 -7.18 -11.00
CA GLY A 357 -8.40 -8.03 -10.47
C GLY A 357 -8.17 -8.41 -9.02
N ALA A 358 -9.26 -8.67 -8.32
CA ALA A 358 -9.25 -9.16 -6.94
C ALA A 358 -10.53 -9.97 -6.67
N SER A 359 -10.61 -10.63 -5.52
CA SER A 359 -11.84 -11.28 -5.09
C SER A 359 -12.07 -11.21 -3.59
N ILE A 360 -13.34 -11.18 -3.20
CA ILE A 360 -13.78 -11.36 -1.81
C ILE A 360 -14.56 -12.67 -1.66
N PRO A 361 -14.66 -13.24 -0.45
CA PRO A 361 -15.58 -14.35 -0.17
C PRO A 361 -17.02 -13.97 -0.54
N VAL A 362 -17.76 -14.93 -1.09
CA VAL A 362 -19.12 -14.72 -1.59
C VAL A 362 -20.08 -14.33 -0.48
N GLU A 363 -19.89 -14.89 0.72
CA GLU A 363 -20.66 -14.58 1.92
C GLU A 363 -20.52 -13.10 2.32
N ILE A 364 -19.34 -12.51 2.15
CA ILE A 364 -19.09 -11.09 2.45
C ILE A 364 -19.81 -10.19 1.43
N GLY A 365 -19.78 -10.57 0.15
CA GLY A 365 -20.41 -9.80 -0.92
C GLY A 365 -21.95 -9.90 -0.92
N LEU A 366 -22.50 -11.02 -0.47
CA LEU A 366 -23.94 -11.27 -0.43
C LEU A 366 -24.60 -10.91 0.90
N ASP A 367 -23.86 -10.80 2.01
CA ASP A 367 -24.42 -10.41 3.31
C ASP A 367 -24.91 -8.95 3.29
N PRO A 368 -26.22 -8.70 3.43
CA PRO A 368 -26.76 -7.34 3.47
C PRO A 368 -26.22 -6.48 4.62
N LYS A 369 -25.75 -7.11 5.71
CA LYS A 369 -25.17 -6.43 6.90
C LYS A 369 -23.73 -5.99 6.70
N GLN A 370 -23.01 -6.58 5.75
CA GLN A 370 -21.66 -6.14 5.40
C GLN A 370 -21.69 -4.84 4.60
N GLU A 371 -22.83 -4.51 4.00
CA GLU A 371 -23.07 -3.28 3.24
C GLU A 371 -22.08 -3.08 2.08
N CYS A 372 -21.69 -4.19 1.43
CA CYS A 372 -20.94 -4.14 0.18
C CYS A 372 -21.79 -3.44 -0.91
N ILE A 373 -21.19 -2.47 -1.61
CA ILE A 373 -21.85 -1.72 -2.66
C ILE A 373 -21.02 -1.65 -3.94
N ILE A 374 -21.70 -1.48 -5.06
CA ILE A 374 -21.14 -1.02 -6.33
C ILE A 374 -21.38 0.49 -6.37
N ALA A 375 -20.36 1.25 -5.95
CA ALA A 375 -20.44 2.69 -5.78
C ALA A 375 -20.32 3.41 -7.13
N TYR A 376 -21.16 4.42 -7.34
CA TYR A 376 -21.06 5.40 -8.44
C TYR A 376 -20.88 6.84 -7.92
N GLU A 377 -20.95 7.03 -6.60
CA GLU A 377 -20.76 8.30 -5.90
C GLU A 377 -19.81 8.16 -4.71
N MET A 378 -19.10 9.25 -4.41
CA MET A 378 -18.19 9.41 -3.29
C MET A 378 -18.34 10.82 -2.72
N ASN A 379 -18.67 10.91 -1.43
CA ASN A 379 -18.96 12.15 -0.69
C ASN A 379 -20.04 13.00 -1.38
N GLY A 380 -21.13 12.37 -1.82
CA GLY A 380 -22.27 13.03 -2.47
C GLY A 380 -22.01 13.56 -3.89
N LYS A 381 -20.83 13.27 -4.48
CA LYS A 381 -20.48 13.63 -5.85
C LYS A 381 -20.24 12.38 -6.69
N PRO A 382 -20.35 12.44 -8.03
CA PRO A 382 -19.87 11.36 -8.89
C PRO A 382 -18.43 10.98 -8.54
N LEU A 383 -18.10 9.69 -8.67
CA LEU A 383 -16.73 9.21 -8.42
C LEU A 383 -15.71 10.04 -9.22
N PRO A 384 -14.62 10.51 -8.59
CA PRO A 384 -13.48 11.03 -9.33
C PRO A 384 -12.79 9.95 -10.17
N ALA A 385 -12.13 10.35 -11.26
CA ALA A 385 -11.44 9.42 -12.15
C ALA A 385 -10.43 8.52 -11.41
N ASP A 386 -9.59 9.10 -10.53
CA ASP A 386 -8.63 8.35 -9.71
C ASP A 386 -9.27 7.34 -8.75
N HIS A 387 -10.53 7.55 -8.39
CA HIS A 387 -11.24 6.74 -7.40
C HIS A 387 -12.23 5.77 -8.04
N GLY A 388 -12.18 5.61 -9.35
CA GLY A 388 -12.86 4.54 -10.08
C GLY A 388 -14.07 4.97 -10.89
N TYR A 389 -14.15 6.22 -11.37
CA TYR A 389 -15.25 6.60 -12.28
C TYR A 389 -15.38 5.63 -13.47
N PRO A 390 -16.58 5.15 -13.83
CA PRO A 390 -17.88 5.49 -13.25
C PRO A 390 -18.29 4.61 -12.06
N LEU A 391 -17.64 3.45 -11.86
CA LEU A 391 -18.00 2.46 -10.84
C LEU A 391 -16.79 1.89 -10.09
N ARG A 392 -16.96 1.65 -8.80
CA ARG A 392 -16.03 0.82 -8.03
C ARG A 392 -16.77 -0.15 -7.11
N ALA A 393 -16.12 -1.27 -6.78
CA ALA A 393 -16.52 -2.07 -5.64
C ALA A 393 -16.09 -1.39 -4.33
N VAL A 394 -16.98 -1.38 -3.34
CA VAL A 394 -16.68 -1.00 -1.95
C VAL A 394 -17.16 -2.11 -1.02
N ALA A 395 -16.23 -2.68 -0.26
CA ALA A 395 -16.47 -3.70 0.76
C ALA A 395 -15.91 -3.18 2.09
N PRO A 396 -16.78 -2.66 2.99
CA PRO A 396 -16.36 -2.14 4.29
C PRO A 396 -15.57 -3.17 5.10
N GLY A 397 -14.52 -2.74 5.80
CA GLY A 397 -13.68 -3.61 6.64
C GLY A 397 -12.74 -4.55 5.88
N ILE A 398 -12.74 -4.50 4.55
CA ILE A 398 -11.85 -5.28 3.68
C ILE A 398 -10.69 -4.39 3.20
N VAL A 399 -9.51 -4.99 3.05
CA VAL A 399 -8.31 -4.29 2.58
C VAL A 399 -8.56 -3.56 1.25
N GLY A 400 -7.99 -2.36 1.11
CA GLY A 400 -8.23 -1.49 -0.06
C GLY A 400 -7.95 -2.14 -1.41
N ALA A 401 -7.07 -3.14 -1.47
CA ALA A 401 -6.78 -3.90 -2.68
C ALA A 401 -8.00 -4.63 -3.27
N ARG A 402 -8.98 -5.03 -2.45
CA ARG A 402 -10.19 -5.74 -2.93
C ARG A 402 -11.31 -4.80 -3.37
N ASN A 403 -11.18 -3.50 -3.09
CA ASN A 403 -12.13 -2.47 -3.46
C ASN A 403 -11.84 -1.98 -4.90
N VAL A 404 -12.01 -2.89 -5.88
CA VAL A 404 -11.62 -2.69 -7.29
C VAL A 404 -12.26 -1.44 -7.87
N LYS A 405 -11.42 -0.59 -8.49
CA LYS A 405 -11.81 0.66 -9.16
C LYS A 405 -12.05 0.39 -10.65
N TRP A 406 -12.78 1.31 -11.29
CA TRP A 406 -13.13 1.21 -12.71
C TRP A 406 -13.77 -0.16 -13.01
N LEU A 407 -14.70 -0.59 -12.16
CA LEU A 407 -15.23 -1.95 -12.14
C LEU A 407 -15.95 -2.24 -13.46
N GLY A 408 -15.40 -3.18 -14.23
CA GLY A 408 -15.96 -3.62 -15.52
C GLY A 408 -16.69 -4.95 -15.42
N LYS A 409 -16.26 -5.84 -14.51
CA LYS A 409 -16.82 -7.19 -14.40
C LYS A 409 -16.88 -7.71 -12.97
N ILE A 410 -17.94 -8.45 -12.66
CA ILE A 410 -18.11 -9.25 -11.45
C ILE A 410 -18.37 -10.71 -11.87
N VAL A 411 -17.64 -11.66 -11.29
CA VAL A 411 -17.85 -13.10 -11.54
C VAL A 411 -18.01 -13.83 -10.21
N ALA A 412 -19.15 -14.48 -10.00
CA ALA A 412 -19.29 -15.43 -8.91
C ALA A 412 -18.67 -16.77 -9.33
N SER A 413 -17.66 -17.24 -8.58
CA SER A 413 -16.85 -18.41 -8.91
C SER A 413 -16.59 -19.30 -7.69
N ASP A 414 -16.24 -20.57 -7.91
CA ASP A 414 -15.78 -21.50 -6.88
C ASP A 414 -14.33 -21.26 -6.42
N LYS A 415 -13.60 -20.39 -7.14
CA LYS A 415 -12.19 -20.05 -6.90
C LYS A 415 -12.00 -18.55 -6.66
N GLU A 416 -10.92 -18.21 -5.97
CA GLU A 416 -10.41 -16.84 -5.93
C GLU A 416 -10.05 -16.34 -7.33
N SER A 417 -10.00 -15.02 -7.50
CA SER A 417 -9.47 -14.40 -8.72
C SER A 417 -8.05 -14.93 -8.99
N ASP A 418 -7.77 -15.27 -10.24
CA ASP A 418 -6.45 -15.71 -10.72
C ASP A 418 -5.46 -14.54 -10.92
N SER A 419 -5.95 -13.30 -10.73
CA SER A 419 -5.17 -12.09 -10.91
C SER A 419 -3.88 -12.08 -10.08
N HIS A 420 -2.82 -11.51 -10.64
CA HIS A 420 -1.51 -11.39 -9.98
C HIS A 420 -1.64 -10.77 -8.58
N TRP A 421 -2.46 -9.72 -8.43
CA TRP A 421 -2.65 -9.01 -7.16
C TRP A 421 -3.47 -9.79 -6.12
N GLN A 422 -4.21 -10.83 -6.52
CA GLN A 422 -4.84 -11.76 -5.59
C GLN A 422 -3.89 -12.90 -5.23
N GLN A 423 -3.20 -13.46 -6.23
CA GLN A 423 -2.46 -14.72 -6.08
C GLN A 423 -1.01 -14.55 -5.62
N LYS A 424 -0.35 -13.44 -5.95
CA LYS A 424 1.09 -13.23 -5.72
C LYS A 424 1.41 -11.94 -4.97
N ASP A 425 0.40 -11.16 -4.57
CA ASP A 425 0.56 -9.93 -3.80
C ASP A 425 -0.53 -9.84 -2.72
N TYR A 426 -0.40 -8.88 -1.80
CA TYR A 426 -1.35 -8.65 -0.70
C TYR A 426 -1.65 -9.92 0.11
N LYS A 427 -0.59 -10.63 0.48
CA LYS A 427 -0.63 -11.88 1.24
C LYS A 427 0.10 -11.71 2.57
N VAL A 428 -0.37 -12.41 3.59
CA VAL A 428 0.25 -12.44 4.91
C VAL A 428 0.58 -13.88 5.27
N SER A 429 1.67 -14.10 6.01
CA SER A 429 2.06 -15.44 6.43
C SER A 429 0.98 -16.10 7.30
N PRO A 430 0.63 -17.38 7.10
CA PRO A 430 -0.26 -18.13 7.99
C PRO A 430 0.22 -18.11 9.45
N ASN A 431 1.55 -18.07 9.67
CA ASN A 431 2.13 -17.98 11.01
C ASN A 431 1.93 -16.59 11.63
N ALA A 432 1.60 -15.56 10.82
CA ALA A 432 1.15 -14.26 11.30
C ALA A 432 -0.29 -14.21 11.76
N VAL A 433 -1.06 -15.23 11.38
CA VAL A 433 -2.46 -15.38 11.71
C VAL A 433 -2.60 -16.64 12.55
N ARG A 434 -1.94 -16.69 13.72
CA ARG A 434 -2.22 -17.74 14.69
C ARG A 434 -3.57 -17.44 15.36
N GLN A 435 -4.65 -17.92 14.71
CA GLN A 435 -6.00 -18.22 15.21
C GLN A 435 -6.62 -17.28 16.26
N VAL A 436 -7.49 -16.38 15.80
CA VAL A 436 -8.49 -15.65 16.62
C VAL A 436 -9.79 -16.48 16.82
N TYR A 437 -9.72 -17.82 16.75
CA TYR A 437 -10.85 -18.69 17.11
C TYR A 437 -10.54 -19.62 18.28
N ALA A 438 -9.79 -19.13 19.28
CA ALA A 438 -9.67 -19.81 20.56
C ALA A 438 -10.89 -19.49 21.44
N ALA A 439 -11.99 -20.22 21.21
CA ALA A 439 -13.06 -20.68 22.11
C ALA A 439 -13.60 -19.85 23.32
N ASN A 440 -13.03 -18.74 23.75
CA ASN A 440 -13.49 -17.97 24.91
C ASN A 440 -13.45 -16.47 24.61
N ALA A 441 -14.63 -15.87 24.59
CA ALA A 441 -14.80 -14.42 24.60
C ALA A 441 -14.21 -13.86 25.89
N ASP A 442 -13.12 -13.08 25.80
CA ASP A 442 -12.88 -11.93 26.68
C ASP A 442 -11.59 -11.13 26.37
N GLU A 443 -10.73 -11.57 25.44
CA GLU A 443 -9.54 -10.78 25.07
C GLU A 443 -9.40 -10.66 23.54
N ARG A 444 -9.76 -9.49 22.99
CA ARG A 444 -9.56 -9.16 21.57
C ARG A 444 -8.26 -8.39 21.38
N TRP A 445 -7.19 -9.10 21.03
CA TRP A 445 -5.99 -8.48 20.46
C TRP A 445 -5.52 -9.26 19.24
N CYS A 446 -5.52 -8.62 18.07
CA CYS A 446 -4.88 -9.15 16.86
C CYS A 446 -3.37 -8.99 17.01
N VAL A 447 -2.66 -10.06 17.37
CA VAL A 447 -1.20 -10.11 17.24
C VAL A 447 -0.88 -10.60 15.84
N LEU A 448 -0.54 -9.68 14.93
CA LEU A 448 0.10 -10.02 13.65
C LEU A 448 1.50 -10.57 13.97
N GLN A 449 1.66 -11.89 14.05
CA GLN A 449 2.99 -12.48 14.19
C GLN A 449 3.74 -12.37 12.86
N GLY A 450 4.50 -11.29 12.63
CA GLY A 450 5.21 -11.06 11.36
C GLY A 450 5.86 -12.31 10.72
N PHE A 451 6.00 -12.29 9.39
CA PHE A 451 6.61 -13.35 8.58
C PHE A 451 7.72 -14.10 9.34
N ASN A 452 7.75 -15.43 9.24
CA ASN A 452 8.93 -16.19 9.66
C ASN A 452 10.16 -15.50 9.03
N ALA A 453 11.16 -15.14 9.85
CA ALA A 453 12.32 -14.36 9.41
C ALA A 453 13.11 -15.04 8.27
N SER A 454 12.87 -16.33 8.04
CA SER A 454 13.41 -17.13 6.94
C SER A 454 12.59 -17.10 5.65
N VAL A 455 11.46 -16.38 5.60
CA VAL A 455 10.62 -16.23 4.40
C VAL A 455 10.84 -14.84 3.82
N ASP A 456 11.44 -14.81 2.65
CA ASP A 456 11.67 -13.63 1.82
C ASP A 456 11.13 -13.87 0.40
N TRP A 457 11.37 -12.91 -0.50
CA TRP A 457 10.88 -12.99 -1.88
C TRP A 457 11.38 -14.20 -2.67
N ASP A 458 12.53 -14.74 -2.30
CA ASP A 458 13.17 -15.85 -3.02
C ASP A 458 12.70 -17.21 -2.48
N THR A 459 12.15 -17.21 -1.26
CA THR A 459 11.74 -18.42 -0.52
C THR A 459 10.23 -18.52 -0.28
N VAL A 460 9.46 -17.47 -0.61
CA VAL A 460 8.01 -17.44 -0.38
C VAL A 460 7.24 -18.38 -1.30
N ASP A 461 6.44 -19.26 -0.68
CA ASP A 461 5.46 -20.09 -1.38
C ASP A 461 4.08 -19.44 -1.31
N PHE A 462 3.74 -18.66 -2.35
CA PHE A 462 2.46 -17.95 -2.42
C PHE A 462 1.23 -18.86 -2.37
N SER A 463 1.36 -20.14 -2.74
CA SER A 463 0.23 -21.09 -2.71
C SER A 463 -0.20 -21.42 -1.28
N LYS A 464 0.69 -21.23 -0.30
CA LYS A 464 0.43 -21.47 1.13
C LYS A 464 0.02 -20.21 1.89
N MET A 465 0.12 -19.03 1.28
CA MET A 465 -0.16 -17.75 1.93
C MET A 465 -1.55 -17.26 1.53
N PRO A 466 -2.48 -17.06 2.48
CA PRO A 466 -3.80 -16.54 2.17
C PRO A 466 -3.72 -15.07 1.74
N ALA A 467 -4.58 -14.70 0.78
CA ALA A 467 -4.80 -13.30 0.45
C ALA A 467 -5.40 -12.56 1.63
N ILE A 468 -4.93 -11.34 1.91
CA ILE A 468 -5.52 -10.46 2.91
C ILE A 468 -6.95 -10.14 2.46
N GLN A 469 -7.91 -10.42 3.34
CA GLN A 469 -9.32 -10.09 3.14
C GLN A 469 -9.70 -9.01 4.16
N GLU A 470 -9.92 -9.42 5.40
CA GLU A 470 -10.21 -8.51 6.51
C GLU A 470 -9.01 -7.64 6.84
N MET A 471 -9.26 -6.34 6.98
CA MET A 471 -8.28 -5.41 7.50
C MET A 471 -9.01 -4.43 8.41
N PRO A 472 -9.19 -4.77 9.71
CA PRO A 472 -9.73 -3.82 10.66
C PRO A 472 -8.83 -2.58 10.69
N VAL A 473 -9.43 -1.41 10.88
CA VAL A 473 -8.69 -0.14 10.94
C VAL A 473 -7.63 -0.25 12.04
N GLN A 474 -6.37 -0.31 11.62
CA GLN A 474 -5.20 -0.50 12.48
C GLN A 474 -4.44 0.81 12.73
N SER A 475 -4.99 1.93 12.26
CA SER A 475 -4.39 3.25 12.41
C SER A 475 -5.50 4.26 12.71
N ALA A 476 -5.37 4.98 13.82
CA ALA A 476 -6.24 6.08 14.20
C ALA A 476 -5.40 7.35 14.29
N ILE A 477 -5.74 8.34 13.47
CA ILE A 477 -5.16 9.68 13.54
C ILE A 477 -6.20 10.55 14.20
N SER A 478 -5.93 11.00 15.41
CA SER A 478 -6.84 11.87 16.15
C SER A 478 -6.06 12.91 16.94
N SER A 479 -6.71 14.04 17.20
CA SER A 479 -6.23 14.97 18.22
C SER A 479 -6.79 14.53 19.58
N PRO A 480 -5.94 14.23 20.57
CA PRO A 480 -6.42 13.93 21.91
C PRO A 480 -7.25 15.10 22.45
N GLY A 481 -8.43 14.81 23.00
CA GLY A 481 -9.25 15.81 23.68
C GLY A 481 -8.55 16.37 24.93
N PRO A 482 -9.04 17.48 25.52
CA PRO A 482 -8.38 18.14 26.66
C PRO A 482 -8.15 17.24 27.89
N THR A 483 -8.93 16.16 28.02
CA THR A 483 -8.87 15.19 29.11
C THR A 483 -8.16 13.89 28.74
N ALA A 484 -7.78 13.71 27.48
CA ALA A 484 -7.12 12.50 27.03
C ALA A 484 -5.70 12.43 27.61
N ARG A 485 -5.36 11.28 28.21
CA ARG A 485 -4.05 11.02 28.80
C ARG A 485 -3.31 10.01 27.95
N ILE A 486 -2.06 10.34 27.59
CA ILE A 486 -1.13 9.40 26.97
C ILE A 486 -0.27 8.83 28.09
N ASP A 487 -0.47 7.56 28.44
CA ASP A 487 0.42 6.89 29.38
C ASP A 487 1.67 6.43 28.62
N ARG A 488 2.80 7.12 28.83
CA ARG A 488 4.10 6.76 28.27
C ARG A 488 4.80 5.75 29.19
N SER A 489 4.20 4.59 29.40
CA SER A 489 4.95 3.46 29.96
C SER A 489 5.95 2.95 28.92
N GLN A 490 7.11 2.44 29.36
CA GLN A 490 8.21 1.97 28.48
C GLN A 490 7.79 0.83 27.52
N SER A 491 6.57 0.29 27.65
CA SER A 491 6.02 -0.80 26.85
C SER A 491 5.01 -0.38 25.76
N GLY A 492 4.81 0.92 25.51
CA GLY A 492 3.91 1.43 24.48
C GLY A 492 2.76 2.24 25.04
N SER A 493 2.31 3.22 24.25
CA SER A 493 1.30 4.19 24.66
C SER A 493 -0.11 3.63 24.53
N SER A 494 -0.81 3.45 25.64
CA SER A 494 -2.25 3.16 25.64
C SER A 494 -3.05 4.46 25.61
N PHE A 495 -4.10 4.49 24.79
CA PHE A 495 -5.13 5.53 24.80
C PHE A 495 -6.34 5.00 25.56
N ILE A 496 -6.85 5.78 26.51
CA ILE A 496 -8.19 5.56 27.09
C ILE A 496 -9.04 6.74 26.62
N PRO A 497 -10.15 6.50 25.88
CA PRO A 497 -11.03 7.55 25.38
C PRO A 497 -11.73 8.33 26.51
#